data_AF-A0AAD9XEN9-F1
#
_entry.id   AF-A0AAD9XEN9-F1
#
_cell.length_a   1.000
_cell.length_b   1.000
_cell.length_c   1.000
_cell.angle_alpha   90.00
_cell.angle_beta   90.00
_cell.angle_gamma   90.00
#
_symmetry.space_group_name_H-M   'P 1'
#
loop_
_entity.id
_entity.type
_entity.pdbx_description
1 polymer ?
#
loop_
_entity_poly.entity_id
_entity_poly.type
_entity_poly.pdbx_seq_one_letter_code
_entity_poly.pdbx_strand_id
1 'polypeptide(L)'
;MKLGSKSEAFHRDGRTWFCTSGLPSDVTIEVGEMTFHLHKFPLLSRSGLLENLIEESCSELDGSICLLKLHEVRGGGKAFVLVTKFCYGVKMEITA
;
A
#
# COMPACT_ATOMS: atom_id res chain seq x y z
N MET A 1 18.65 -12.11 -20.80
CA MET A 1 18.16 -11.86 -19.42
C MET A 1 17.94 -10.37 -19.28
N LYS A 2 16.69 -9.92 -19.44
CA LYS A 2 16.35 -8.50 -19.32
C LYS A 2 16.20 -8.22 -17.83
N LEU A 3 17.18 -7.54 -17.25
CA LEU A 3 17.10 -7.04 -15.87
C LEU A 3 16.00 -5.98 -15.87
N GLY A 4 14.77 -6.43 -15.63
CA GLY A 4 13.59 -5.58 -15.72
C GLY A 4 13.72 -4.42 -14.76
N SER A 5 13.58 -3.19 -15.27
CA SER A 5 13.31 -2.05 -14.40
C SER A 5 12.05 -2.41 -13.60
N LYS A 6 12.06 -2.22 -12.27
CA LYS A 6 10.88 -2.35 -11.41
C LYS A 6 9.86 -1.23 -11.70
N SER A 7 9.53 -1.00 -12.96
CA SER A 7 8.76 0.16 -13.40
C SER A 7 7.28 0.05 -13.04
N GLU A 8 6.75 -1.15 -12.87
CA GLU A 8 5.32 -1.36 -12.61
C GLU A 8 5.09 -2.29 -11.41
N ALA A 9 5.49 -1.85 -10.21
CA ALA A 9 5.20 -2.60 -8.97
C ALA A 9 3.71 -2.64 -8.61
N PHE A 10 2.91 -1.78 -9.24
CA PHE A 10 1.48 -1.68 -9.03
C PHE A 10 0.75 -1.48 -10.36
N HIS A 11 -0.44 -2.06 -10.46
CA HIS A 11 -1.41 -1.75 -11.50
C HIS A 11 -2.69 -1.22 -10.86
N ARG A 12 -3.50 -0.50 -11.65
CA ARG A 12 -4.76 0.08 -11.21
C ARG A 12 -5.91 -0.46 -12.06
N ASP A 13 -6.94 -0.98 -11.41
CA ASP A 13 -8.23 -1.29 -12.01
C ASP A 13 -9.31 -0.41 -11.36
N GLY A 14 -9.92 0.48 -12.15
CA GLY A 14 -10.81 1.51 -11.65
C GLY A 14 -10.18 2.39 -10.56
N ARG A 15 -10.72 2.30 -9.35
CA ARG A 15 -10.25 3.02 -8.15
C ARG A 15 -9.37 2.17 -7.22
N THR A 16 -9.05 0.95 -7.66
CA THR A 16 -8.35 -0.04 -6.85
C THR A 16 -6.93 -0.25 -7.36
N TRP A 17 -5.96 -0.20 -6.46
CA TRP A 17 -4.56 -0.47 -6.73
C TRP A 17 -4.18 -1.86 -6.22
N PHE A 18 -3.44 -2.59 -7.05
CA PHE A 18 -2.97 -3.93 -6.77
C PHE A 18 -1.47 -4.02 -6.99
N CYS A 19 -0.78 -4.77 -6.13
CA CYS A 19 0.62 -5.10 -6.37
C CYS A 19 0.77 -6.17 -7.47
N THR A 20 1.78 -6.02 -8.32
CA THR A 20 2.08 -6.96 -9.43
C THR A 20 2.99 -8.12 -9.02
N SER A 21 3.26 -8.31 -7.72
CA SER A 21 4.15 -9.36 -7.20
C SER A 21 3.64 -10.78 -7.43
N GLY A 22 2.36 -10.96 -7.74
CA GLY A 22 1.71 -12.28 -7.88
C GLY A 22 1.41 -12.98 -6.55
N LEU A 23 1.72 -12.34 -5.41
CA LEU A 23 1.36 -12.83 -4.08
C LEU A 23 -0.01 -12.28 -3.67
N PRO A 24 -0.78 -13.03 -2.85
CA PRO A 24 -2.03 -12.53 -2.30
C PRO A 24 -1.78 -11.37 -1.34
N SER A 25 -2.63 -10.34 -1.41
CA SER A 25 -2.61 -9.23 -0.45
C SER A 25 -3.05 -9.70 0.94
N ASP A 26 -2.34 -9.25 1.98
CA ASP A 26 -2.66 -9.53 3.39
C ASP A 26 -3.23 -8.29 4.12
N VAL A 27 -3.28 -7.13 3.44
CA VAL A 27 -3.88 -5.89 3.94
C VAL A 27 -4.54 -5.09 2.81
N THR A 28 -5.71 -4.55 3.10
CA THR A 28 -6.46 -3.60 2.27
C THR A 28 -6.50 -2.26 2.97
N ILE A 29 -6.09 -1.19 2.28
CA ILE A 29 -6.15 0.18 2.80
C ILE A 29 -7.11 0.99 1.94
N GLU A 30 -8.06 1.68 2.57
CA GLU A 30 -8.97 2.62 1.92
C GLU A 30 -8.54 4.06 2.22
N VAL A 31 -8.37 4.88 1.18
CA VAL A 31 -8.03 6.29 1.29
C VAL A 31 -8.98 7.11 0.42
N GLY A 32 -9.98 7.72 1.05
CA GLY A 32 -11.08 8.37 0.34
C GLY A 32 -11.84 7.36 -0.54
N GLU A 33 -11.88 7.61 -1.85
CA GLU A 33 -12.53 6.71 -2.81
C GLU A 33 -11.62 5.63 -3.39
N MET A 34 -10.35 5.56 -2.95
CA MET A 34 -9.34 4.67 -3.51
C MET A 34 -9.05 3.50 -2.57
N THR A 35 -8.95 2.30 -3.13
CA THR A 35 -8.66 1.06 -2.40
C THR A 35 -7.29 0.54 -2.80
N PHE A 36 -6.53 0.01 -1.85
CA PHE A 36 -5.18 -0.50 -2.07
C PHE A 36 -5.04 -1.90 -1.49
N HIS A 37 -4.84 -2.90 -2.36
CA HIS A 37 -4.48 -4.26 -1.97
C HIS A 37 -2.97 -4.39 -1.90
N LEU A 38 -2.45 -4.54 -0.68
CA LEU A 38 -1.04 -4.43 -0.35
C LEU A 38 -0.58 -5.60 0.51
N HIS A 39 0.71 -5.57 0.86
CA HIS A 39 1.38 -6.51 1.74
C HIS A 39 1.80 -5.77 3.02
N LYS A 40 1.64 -6.37 4.19
CA LYS A 40 2.00 -5.78 5.48
C LYS A 40 3.50 -5.52 5.52
N PHE A 41 4.33 -6.51 5.19
CA PHE A 41 5.79 -6.41 5.35
C PHE A 41 6.44 -5.15 4.72
N PRO A 42 6.18 -4.79 3.44
CA PRO A 42 6.67 -3.53 2.88
C PRO A 42 6.20 -2.26 3.61
N LEU A 43 4.98 -2.26 4.18
CA LEU A 43 4.44 -1.11 4.89
C LEU A 43 5.05 -0.98 6.28
N LEU A 44 5.04 -2.06 7.07
CA LEU A 44 5.54 -2.10 8.45
C LEU A 44 7.04 -1.77 8.49
N SER A 45 7.82 -2.30 7.55
CA SER A 45 9.28 -2.06 7.49
C SER A 45 9.68 -0.61 7.18
N ARG A 46 8.74 0.25 6.78
CA ARG A 46 9.03 1.62 6.31
C ARG A 46 8.19 2.71 7.01
N SER A 47 7.20 2.34 7.82
CA SER A 47 6.34 3.31 8.52
C SER A 47 5.81 2.75 9.83
N GLY A 48 6.35 3.24 10.96
CA GLY A 48 5.83 2.90 12.30
C GLY A 48 4.40 3.38 12.53
N LEU A 49 3.94 4.43 11.82
CA LEU A 49 2.54 4.86 11.88
C LEU A 49 1.62 3.84 11.22
N LEU A 50 1.99 3.30 10.05
CA LEU A 50 1.19 2.26 9.41
C LEU A 50 1.24 0.97 10.21
N GLU A 51 2.37 0.67 10.86
CA GLU A 51 2.49 -0.45 11.78
C GLU A 51 1.49 -0.37 12.92
N ASN A 52 1.53 0.71 13.69
CA ASN A 52 0.60 0.89 14.81
C ASN A 52 -0.86 0.85 14.35
N LEU A 53 -1.21 1.53 13.26
CA LEU A 53 -2.60 1.55 12.75
C LEU A 53 -3.08 0.17 12.27
N ILE A 54 -2.20 -0.59 11.62
CA ILE A 54 -2.51 -1.95 11.15
C ILE A 54 -2.68 -2.88 12.35
N GLU A 55 -1.80 -2.80 13.35
CA GLU A 55 -1.91 -3.60 14.57
C GLU A 55 -3.20 -3.28 15.33
N GLU A 56 -3.51 -2.00 15.57
CA GLU A 56 -4.73 -1.57 16.25
C GLU A 56 -6.01 -1.99 15.51
N SER A 57 -5.99 -1.94 14.17
CA SER A 57 -7.18 -2.25 13.37
C SER A 57 -7.37 -3.75 13.11
N CYS A 58 -6.31 -4.55 13.27
CA CYS A 58 -6.28 -5.94 12.80
C CYS A 58 -5.80 -6.95 13.85
N SER A 59 -5.66 -6.56 15.11
CA SER A 59 -5.26 -7.42 16.24
C SER A 59 -6.24 -8.57 16.56
N GLU A 60 -7.45 -8.56 16.00
CA GLU A 60 -8.54 -9.49 16.36
C GLU A 60 -8.92 -10.50 15.24
N LEU A 61 -8.27 -10.44 14.07
CA LEU A 61 -8.73 -11.19 12.90
C LEU A 61 -7.93 -12.47 12.67
N ASP A 62 -8.46 -13.57 13.21
CA ASP A 62 -8.05 -14.96 13.02
C ASP A 62 -8.14 -15.39 11.53
N GLY A 63 -7.15 -14.97 10.73
CA GLY A 63 -6.99 -15.37 9.33
C GLY A 63 -7.74 -14.52 8.27
N SER A 64 -8.35 -13.39 8.66
CA SER A 64 -9.03 -12.50 7.69
C SER A 64 -8.11 -11.40 7.16
N ILE A 65 -8.37 -10.95 5.92
CA ILE A 65 -7.67 -9.81 5.32
C ILE A 65 -7.87 -8.56 6.19
N CYS A 66 -6.78 -7.93 6.59
CA CYS A 66 -6.78 -6.72 7.41
C CYS A 66 -7.32 -5.53 6.60
N LEU A 67 -8.32 -4.79 7.12
CA LEU A 67 -8.89 -3.61 6.47
C LEU A 67 -8.61 -2.35 7.30
N LEU A 68 -7.86 -1.41 6.74
CA LEU A 68 -7.54 -0.12 7.35
C LEU A 68 -8.17 1.03 6.56
N LYS A 69 -8.90 1.93 7.23
CA LYS A 69 -9.48 3.13 6.60
C LYS A 69 -8.73 4.38 7.07
N LEU A 70 -8.18 5.14 6.11
CA LEU A 70 -7.47 6.39 6.37
C LEU A 70 -8.30 7.58 5.87
N HIS A 71 -8.79 8.39 6.81
CA HIS A 71 -9.66 9.52 6.51
C HIS A 71 -8.91 10.85 6.30
N GLU A 72 -7.70 11.00 6.85
CA GLU A 72 -6.97 12.29 6.90
C GLU A 72 -5.64 12.32 6.12
N VAL A 73 -5.55 11.62 4.98
CA VAL A 73 -4.35 11.69 4.15
C VAL A 73 -4.33 13.00 3.36
N ARG A 74 -3.38 13.90 3.66
CA ARG A 74 -3.12 15.11 2.86
C ARG A 74 -2.79 14.69 1.41
N GLY A 75 -3.53 15.23 0.44
CA GLY A 75 -3.41 14.83 -0.97
C GLY A 75 -4.14 13.52 -1.33
N GLY A 76 -4.86 12.93 -0.38
CA GLY A 76 -5.75 11.78 -0.57
C GLY A 76 -5.05 10.53 -1.12
N GLY A 77 -5.82 9.67 -1.79
CA GLY A 77 -5.29 8.42 -2.35
C GLY A 77 -4.19 8.63 -3.39
N LYS A 78 -4.16 9.77 -4.11
CA LYS A 78 -3.07 10.07 -5.05
C LYS A 78 -1.72 10.22 -4.34
N ALA A 79 -1.68 10.93 -3.21
CA ALA A 79 -0.49 11.01 -2.38
C ALA A 79 -0.15 9.64 -1.78
N PHE A 80 -1.16 8.87 -1.39
CA PHE A 80 -0.95 7.52 -0.85
C PHE A 80 -0.29 6.56 -1.85
N VAL A 81 -0.52 6.69 -3.16
CA VAL A 81 0.22 5.93 -4.18
C VAL A 81 1.74 6.15 -4.09
N LEU A 82 2.18 7.36 -3.73
CA LEU A 82 3.61 7.63 -3.53
C LEU A 82 4.13 6.96 -2.26
N VAL A 83 3.32 6.99 -1.18
CA VAL A 83 3.64 6.29 0.08
C VAL A 83 3.78 4.78 -0.16
N THR A 84 2.86 4.16 -0.89
CA THR A 84 2.95 2.72 -1.19
C THR A 84 4.17 2.39 -2.04
N LYS A 85 4.47 3.20 -3.07
CA LYS A 85 5.70 3.07 -3.85
C LYS A 85 6.97 3.16 -2.98
N PHE A 86 6.96 4.05 -1.99
CA PHE A 86 8.10 4.27 -1.10
C PHE A 86 8.32 3.05 -0.20
N CYS A 87 7.24 2.58 0.41
CA CYS A 87 7.23 1.35 1.22
C CYS A 87 7.77 0.13 0.45
N TYR A 88 7.46 0.04 -0.85
CA TYR A 88 7.92 -1.06 -1.72
C TYR A 88 9.31 -0.86 -2.33
N GLY A 89 10.00 0.23 -2.00
CA GLY A 89 11.33 0.54 -2.54
C GLY A 89 11.32 0.80 -4.04
N VAL A 90 10.20 1.28 -4.59
CA VAL A 90 10.10 1.71 -5.99
C VAL A 90 10.85 3.03 -6.13
N LYS A 91 11.74 3.12 -7.11
CA LYS A 91 12.43 4.38 -7.42
C LYS A 91 11.39 5.40 -7.87
N MET A 92 11.34 6.53 -7.18
CA MET A 92 10.45 7.65 -7.50
C MET A 92 11.24 8.95 -7.56
N GLU A 93 10.72 9.88 -8.34
CA GLU A 93 11.21 11.25 -8.41
C GLU A 93 10.23 12.13 -7.63
N ILE A 94 10.78 12.95 -6.73
CA ILE A 94 10.02 13.95 -5.98
C ILE A 94 10.41 15.30 -6.56
N THR A 95 9.44 16.00 -7.14
CA THR A 95 9.62 17.33 -7.70
C THR A 95 9.11 18.39 -6.72
N ALA A 96 9.82 19.51 -6.60
CA ALA A 96 9.44 20.65 -5.78
C ALA A 96 8.65 21.70 -6.58
#